data_AF-A0A6I2L9Z8-F1
#
_entry.id   AF-A0A6I2L9Z8-F1
#
_cell.length_a   1.000
_cell.length_b   1.000
_cell.length_c   1.000
_cell.angle_alpha   90.00
_cell.angle_beta   90.00
_cell.angle_gamma   90.00
#
_symmetry.space_group_name_H-M   'P 1'
#
loop_
_entity.id
_entity.type
_entity.pdbx_description
1 polymer ?
#
loop_
_entity_poly.entity_id
_entity_poly.type
_entity_poly.pdbx_seq_one_letter_code
_entity_poly.pdbx_strand_id
1 'polypeptide(L)'
;MKTAALLFGALLAAGAQAQTLSFKDWSVACDNTRHCEAVGYQREELELPVTLWLARDAGGNAPLRAMLDTMSEDDSGGPLSIRVGKLLIKDIKHREFTPEQVARLLPAMKEADSAQVSDGKHQWELSLAGLKAALLKMDDVQGRVGTVTALIRPGGKPASAVPTALPAPVLRAAVLPPPRAGDDKLLPELLKAVRDEDCSTDAPSQAEGRNSQLARLSNSELLLIAECTRGAYQASYGLWRVADRKPYKPVRLLLPNAEGKTDDMLVEPYFEKGVLQYYAKGRGINDCGSAGEWLWTADGFKLLSVSEGPQCRGFPGGGFMLRLWTAQQTK
;
A
#
# COMPACT_ATOMS: atom_id res chain seq x y z
N MET A 1 -49.59 11.13 -27.04
CA MET A 1 -48.79 10.15 -26.27
C MET A 1 -47.53 10.86 -25.80
N LYS A 2 -47.34 11.01 -24.48
CA LYS A 2 -46.19 11.71 -23.88
C LYS A 2 -45.05 10.71 -23.72
N THR A 3 -43.96 10.89 -24.45
CA THR A 3 -42.74 10.09 -24.30
C THR A 3 -41.92 10.70 -23.17
N ALA A 4 -41.92 10.05 -22.01
CA ALA A 4 -41.05 10.40 -20.89
C ALA A 4 -39.64 9.89 -21.19
N ALA A 5 -38.70 10.81 -21.41
CA ALA A 5 -37.28 10.49 -21.48
C ALA A 5 -36.75 10.28 -20.05
N LEU A 6 -36.55 9.04 -19.66
CA LEU A 6 -35.78 8.66 -18.46
C LEU A 6 -34.30 8.96 -18.73
N LEU A 7 -33.83 10.10 -18.26
CA LEU A 7 -32.40 10.38 -18.09
C LEU A 7 -31.85 9.44 -17.01
N PHE A 8 -31.27 8.32 -17.44
CA PHE A 8 -30.36 7.54 -16.60
C PHE A 8 -29.15 8.43 -16.31
N GLY A 9 -29.15 9.05 -15.13
CA GLY A 9 -27.95 9.64 -14.56
C GLY A 9 -26.94 8.52 -14.35
N ALA A 10 -25.92 8.46 -15.19
CA ALA A 10 -24.73 7.69 -14.90
C ALA A 10 -24.12 8.30 -13.63
N LEU A 11 -24.36 7.69 -12.47
CA LEU A 11 -23.43 7.79 -11.36
C LEU A 11 -22.12 7.21 -11.89
N LEU A 12 -21.24 8.08 -12.37
CA LEU A 12 -19.83 7.80 -12.40
C LEU A 12 -19.50 7.43 -10.95
N ALA A 13 -19.36 6.14 -10.69
CA ALA A 13 -18.63 5.67 -9.53
C ALA A 13 -17.28 6.38 -9.66
N ALA A 14 -17.07 7.42 -8.86
CA ALA A 14 -15.76 7.99 -8.67
C ALA A 14 -14.93 6.83 -8.14
N GLY A 15 -14.23 6.17 -9.07
CA GLY A 15 -13.37 5.04 -8.76
C GLY A 15 -12.45 5.49 -7.64
N ALA A 16 -12.21 4.57 -6.70
CA ALA A 16 -11.15 4.70 -5.73
C ALA A 16 -9.95 5.41 -6.37
N GLN A 17 -9.53 6.54 -5.80
CA GLN A 17 -8.29 7.16 -6.26
C GLN A 17 -7.15 6.33 -5.71
N ALA A 18 -6.86 5.22 -6.40
CA ALA A 18 -5.80 4.26 -6.11
C ALA A 18 -4.40 4.84 -6.40
N GLN A 19 -4.24 6.14 -6.20
CA GLN A 19 -3.03 6.91 -6.45
C GLN A 19 -2.68 7.70 -5.20
N THR A 20 -1.39 7.70 -4.89
CA THR A 20 -0.84 8.57 -3.85
C THR A 20 -0.70 9.98 -4.40
N LEU A 21 -1.17 10.98 -3.65
CA LEU A 21 -1.00 12.40 -3.96
C LEU A 21 -0.10 13.04 -2.92
N SER A 22 0.89 13.80 -3.36
CA SER A 22 1.82 14.50 -2.47
C SER A 22 1.61 16.01 -2.51
N PHE A 23 1.60 16.61 -1.33
CA PHE A 23 1.51 18.03 -1.08
C PHE A 23 2.68 18.43 -0.18
N LYS A 24 3.78 18.91 -0.77
CA LYS A 24 5.02 19.19 -0.04
C LYS A 24 5.44 17.95 0.79
N ASP A 25 5.57 18.07 2.11
CA ASP A 25 6.06 17.01 2.99
C ASP A 25 4.97 16.03 3.46
N TRP A 26 3.77 16.12 2.88
CA TRP A 26 2.64 15.25 3.19
C TRP A 26 2.19 14.48 1.95
N SER A 27 1.82 13.21 2.14
CA SER A 27 1.20 12.38 1.12
C SER A 27 -0.14 11.84 1.61
N VAL A 28 -1.07 11.58 0.70
CA VAL A 28 -2.41 11.05 0.99
C VAL A 28 -2.82 10.03 -0.06
N ALA A 29 -3.50 8.98 0.37
CA ALA A 29 -4.17 8.04 -0.51
C ALA A 29 -5.50 7.59 0.10
N CYS A 30 -6.42 7.16 -0.75
CA CYS A 30 -7.69 6.60 -0.32
C CYS A 30 -7.98 5.32 -1.10
N ASP A 31 -8.33 4.25 -0.39
CA ASP A 31 -8.58 2.96 -1.00
C ASP A 31 -9.99 2.82 -1.60
N ASN A 32 -10.25 1.63 -2.13
CA ASN A 32 -11.53 1.23 -2.72
C ASN A 32 -12.72 1.16 -1.76
N THR A 33 -12.51 1.26 -0.46
CA THR A 33 -13.55 1.33 0.56
C THR A 33 -13.88 2.76 0.99
N ARG A 34 -13.16 3.76 0.44
CA ARG A 34 -13.13 5.17 0.87
C ARG A 34 -12.46 5.39 2.24
N HIS A 35 -11.67 4.43 2.69
CA HIS A 35 -10.73 4.66 3.78
C HIS A 35 -9.60 5.55 3.27
N CYS A 36 -9.28 6.61 3.99
CA CYS A 36 -8.20 7.52 3.60
C CYS A 36 -7.11 7.56 4.67
N GLU A 37 -5.88 7.58 4.21
CA GLU A 37 -4.67 7.69 5.00
C GLU A 37 -3.84 8.86 4.49
N ALA A 38 -3.20 9.59 5.40
CA ALA A 38 -2.24 10.63 5.09
C ALA A 38 -1.01 10.46 5.98
N VAL A 39 0.17 10.69 5.42
CA VAL A 39 1.44 10.58 6.14
C VAL A 39 2.25 11.86 5.90
N GLY A 40 2.77 12.44 6.98
CA GLY A 40 3.63 13.62 6.96
C GLY A 40 5.02 13.28 7.47
N TYR A 41 6.03 13.96 6.94
CA TYR A 41 7.44 13.72 7.27
C TYR A 41 8.15 14.98 7.75
N GLN A 42 9.40 14.84 8.18
CA GLN A 42 10.33 15.95 8.29
C GLN A 42 10.60 16.60 6.91
N ARG A 43 11.12 17.83 6.93
CA ARG A 43 11.67 18.46 5.72
C ARG A 43 12.88 17.69 5.20
N GLU A 44 13.11 17.74 3.90
CA GLU A 44 14.18 16.97 3.25
C GLU A 44 15.57 17.20 3.82
N GLU A 45 15.84 18.43 4.27
CA GLU A 45 17.16 18.83 4.76
C GLU A 45 17.45 18.34 6.18
N LEU A 46 16.47 17.73 6.85
CA LEU A 46 16.60 17.24 8.22
C LEU A 46 16.93 15.75 8.23
N GLU A 47 18.00 15.41 8.93
CA GLU A 47 18.56 14.06 8.93
C GLU A 47 17.78 13.07 9.80
N LEU A 48 17.20 13.54 10.92
CA LEU A 48 16.49 12.68 11.86
C LEU A 48 15.07 12.35 11.34
N PRO A 49 14.75 11.08 11.02
CA PRO A 49 13.46 10.73 10.45
C PRO A 49 12.32 10.80 11.49
N VAL A 50 11.24 11.49 11.14
CA VAL A 50 9.97 11.49 11.89
C VAL A 50 8.79 11.42 10.93
N THR A 51 7.79 10.63 11.26
CA THR A 51 6.61 10.46 10.42
C THR A 51 5.32 10.43 11.24
N LEU A 52 4.31 11.18 10.80
CA LEU A 52 2.99 11.20 11.42
C LEU A 52 1.96 10.69 10.42
N TRP A 53 1.35 9.55 10.74
CA TRP A 53 0.26 8.96 9.98
C TRP A 53 -1.08 9.33 10.58
N LEU A 54 -2.03 9.66 9.70
CA LEU A 54 -3.40 10.02 9.99
C LEU A 54 -4.32 9.13 9.16
N ALA A 55 -5.36 8.57 9.77
CA ALA A 55 -6.30 7.72 9.04
C ALA A 55 -7.75 7.96 9.46
N ARG A 56 -8.65 7.80 8.51
CA ARG A 56 -10.09 7.93 8.77
C ARG A 56 -10.89 7.04 7.83
N ASP A 57 -11.75 6.22 8.40
CA ASP A 57 -12.73 5.46 7.64
C ASP A 57 -13.81 6.38 7.03
N ALA A 58 -14.52 5.88 6.02
CA ALA A 58 -15.67 6.59 5.47
C ALA A 58 -16.88 6.58 6.43
N GLY A 59 -17.87 7.42 6.15
CA GLY A 59 -19.07 7.59 6.98
C GLY A 59 -18.96 8.71 8.01
N GLY A 60 -20.07 9.43 8.23
CA GLY A 60 -20.09 10.71 8.95
C GLY A 60 -19.40 10.74 10.31
N ASN A 61 -19.51 9.66 11.09
CA ASN A 61 -19.04 9.59 12.48
C ASN A 61 -17.67 8.92 12.65
N ALA A 62 -17.00 8.51 11.56
CA ALA A 62 -15.69 7.87 11.66
C ALA A 62 -14.65 8.83 12.26
N PRO A 63 -13.95 8.45 13.34
CA PRO A 63 -12.96 9.29 14.00
C PRO A 63 -11.67 9.36 13.17
N LEU A 64 -10.93 10.47 13.32
CA LEU A 64 -9.56 10.56 12.84
C LEU A 64 -8.65 9.85 13.85
N ARG A 65 -7.81 8.93 13.35
CA ARG A 65 -6.77 8.24 14.12
C ARG A 65 -5.41 8.82 13.74
N ALA A 66 -4.46 8.76 14.66
CA ALA A 66 -3.10 9.22 14.43
C ALA A 66 -2.07 8.27 15.04
N MET A 67 -0.97 8.07 14.34
CA MET A 67 0.21 7.36 14.83
C MET A 67 1.48 8.14 14.46
N LEU A 68 2.45 8.18 15.34
CA LEU A 68 3.71 8.92 15.19
C LEU A 68 4.87 7.98 15.37
N ASP A 69 5.80 7.96 14.43
CA ASP A 69 7.02 7.17 14.53
C ASP A 69 8.27 8.01 14.26
N THR A 70 9.39 7.55 14.78
CA THR A 70 10.69 8.25 14.77
C THR A 70 11.80 7.23 14.60
N MET A 71 12.91 7.62 13.98
CA MET A 71 14.13 6.80 13.97
C MET A 71 15.32 7.54 14.57
N SER A 72 16.09 6.82 15.39
CA SER A 72 17.43 7.17 15.88
C SER A 72 18.27 5.89 16.05
N GLU A 73 19.58 6.05 16.20
CA GLU A 73 20.51 4.91 16.34
C GLU A 73 20.29 4.08 17.62
N ASP A 74 19.74 4.68 18.67
CA ASP A 74 19.50 4.08 19.99
C ASP A 74 18.01 4.05 20.38
N ASP A 75 17.09 4.02 19.40
CA ASP A 75 15.65 4.01 19.66
C ASP A 75 15.28 2.88 20.64
N SER A 76 14.81 3.28 21.81
CA SER A 76 14.43 2.40 22.90
C SER A 76 12.94 2.02 22.86
N GLY A 77 12.17 2.54 21.89
CA GLY A 77 10.73 2.35 21.83
C GLY A 77 9.96 3.06 22.95
N GLY A 78 10.60 3.99 23.66
CA GLY A 78 10.02 4.75 24.76
C GLY A 78 8.88 5.69 24.33
N PRO A 79 8.11 6.23 25.29
CA PRO A 79 7.02 7.16 24.99
C PRO A 79 7.53 8.45 24.34
N LEU A 80 6.74 8.98 23.41
CA LEU A 80 7.04 10.26 22.75
C LEU A 80 6.24 11.41 23.34
N SER A 81 6.73 12.62 23.09
CA SER A 81 5.99 13.86 23.25
C SER A 81 6.02 14.65 21.96
N ILE A 82 4.94 15.39 21.68
CA ILE A 82 4.84 16.29 20.54
C ILE A 82 4.42 17.68 21.02
N ARG A 83 5.10 18.71 20.52
CA ARG A 83 4.84 20.12 20.78
C ARG A 83 4.49 20.84 19.49
N VAL A 84 3.34 21.50 19.47
CA VAL A 84 2.86 22.30 18.34
C VAL A 84 2.47 23.68 18.86
N GLY A 85 3.29 24.69 18.59
CA GLY A 85 3.15 26.00 19.22
C GLY A 85 3.13 25.88 20.76
N LYS A 86 2.02 26.29 21.38
CA LYS A 86 1.81 26.21 22.84
C LYS A 86 1.28 24.85 23.32
N LEU A 87 0.76 24.02 22.41
CA LEU A 87 0.24 22.71 22.77
C LEU A 87 1.39 21.75 23.01
N LEU A 88 1.35 21.03 24.13
CA LEU A 88 2.23 19.90 24.41
C LEU A 88 1.38 18.68 24.74
N ILE A 89 1.63 17.59 24.04
CA ILE A 89 1.10 16.27 24.35
C ILE A 89 2.29 15.40 24.77
N LYS A 90 2.19 14.77 25.93
CA LYS A 90 3.18 13.86 26.49
C LYS A 90 2.62 12.45 26.53
N ASP A 91 3.51 11.49 26.80
CA ASP A 91 3.16 10.10 27.08
C ASP A 91 2.41 9.42 25.93
N ILE A 92 2.83 9.68 24.69
CA ILE A 92 2.34 8.95 23.51
C ILE A 92 2.98 7.57 23.54
N LYS A 93 2.19 6.57 23.93
CA LYS A 93 2.62 5.17 24.09
C LYS A 93 2.31 4.40 22.82
N HIS A 94 3.13 3.38 22.54
CA HIS A 94 2.94 2.50 21.38
C HIS A 94 2.80 3.26 20.05
N ARG A 95 3.39 4.46 19.96
CA ARG A 95 3.32 5.33 18.79
C ARG A 95 1.90 5.75 18.39
N GLU A 96 0.89 5.57 19.24
CA GLU A 96 -0.52 5.85 18.92
C GLU A 96 -1.11 6.95 19.82
N PHE A 97 -1.93 7.83 19.23
CA PHE A 97 -2.62 8.89 19.95
C PHE A 97 -4.01 8.43 20.40
N THR A 98 -4.42 8.81 21.61
CA THR A 98 -5.83 8.66 22.04
C THR A 98 -6.75 9.63 21.28
N PRO A 99 -8.06 9.35 21.18
CA PRO A 99 -9.02 10.25 20.54
C PRO A 99 -8.97 11.68 21.09
N GLU A 100 -8.80 11.85 22.40
CA GLU A 100 -8.70 13.15 23.07
C GLU A 100 -7.41 13.88 22.68
N GLN A 101 -6.31 13.15 22.54
CA GLN A 101 -5.05 13.70 22.07
C GLN A 101 -5.17 14.17 20.62
N VAL A 102 -5.78 13.38 19.73
CA VAL A 102 -6.01 13.78 18.32
C VAL A 102 -6.90 15.02 18.23
N ALA A 103 -7.98 15.08 19.03
CA ALA A 103 -8.89 16.23 19.06
C ALA A 103 -8.20 17.54 19.47
N ARG A 104 -7.20 17.47 20.35
CA ARG A 104 -6.38 18.62 20.77
C ARG A 104 -5.28 18.95 19.77
N LEU A 105 -4.63 17.92 19.21
CA LEU A 105 -3.48 18.05 18.32
C LEU A 105 -3.86 18.70 16.99
N LEU A 106 -4.93 18.22 16.37
CA LEU A 106 -5.30 18.59 15.01
C LEU A 106 -5.53 20.10 14.82
N PRO A 107 -6.27 20.83 15.69
CA PRO A 107 -6.40 22.27 15.59
C PRO A 107 -5.06 23.01 15.67
N ALA A 108 -4.15 22.58 16.55
CA ALA A 108 -2.84 23.21 16.69
C ALA A 108 -1.98 23.01 15.43
N MET A 109 -1.99 21.81 14.85
CA MET A 109 -1.24 21.52 13.63
C MET A 109 -1.72 22.31 12.42
N LYS A 110 -3.00 22.67 12.34
CA LYS A 110 -3.50 23.49 11.23
C LYS A 110 -2.89 24.88 11.23
N GLU A 111 -2.53 25.43 12.39
CA GLU A 111 -2.09 26.82 12.54
C GLU A 111 -0.58 26.95 12.77
N ALA A 112 0.18 25.87 12.55
CA ALA A 112 1.62 25.83 12.73
C ALA A 112 2.32 25.30 11.46
N ASP A 113 3.59 25.66 11.30
CA ASP A 113 4.42 25.22 10.17
C ASP A 113 5.19 23.92 10.48
N SER A 114 5.46 23.64 11.75
CA SER A 114 6.15 22.43 12.20
C SER A 114 5.71 21.98 13.60
N ALA A 115 6.10 20.75 13.98
CA ALA A 115 5.90 20.19 15.30
C ALA A 115 7.20 19.55 15.82
N GLN A 116 7.56 19.82 17.08
CA GLN A 116 8.73 19.20 17.70
C GLN A 116 8.33 17.90 18.39
N VAL A 117 9.02 16.81 18.05
CA VAL A 117 8.83 15.49 18.65
C VAL A 117 10.06 15.13 19.49
N SER A 118 9.84 14.47 20.61
CA SER A 118 10.89 14.19 21.59
C SER A 118 10.63 12.89 22.34
N ASP A 119 11.65 12.06 22.48
CA ASP A 119 11.72 10.91 23.40
C ASP A 119 12.41 11.28 24.73
N GLY A 120 12.90 12.53 24.85
CA GLY A 120 13.63 13.06 26.00
C GLY A 120 15.16 13.11 25.81
N LYS A 121 15.69 12.36 24.83
CA LYS A 121 17.11 12.35 24.43
C LYS A 121 17.31 13.05 23.08
N HIS A 122 16.46 12.74 22.13
CA HIS A 122 16.46 13.24 20.75
C HIS A 122 15.32 14.24 20.56
N GLN A 123 15.49 15.08 19.54
CA GLN A 123 14.48 16.01 19.07
C GLN A 123 14.35 15.86 17.56
N TRP A 124 13.14 15.59 17.09
CA TRP A 124 12.79 15.59 15.68
C TRP A 124 11.88 16.78 15.36
N GLU A 125 11.92 17.26 14.13
CA GLU A 125 11.01 18.29 13.62
C GLU A 125 10.16 17.69 12.50
N LEU A 126 8.85 17.57 12.76
CA LEU A 126 7.86 17.16 11.78
C LEU A 126 7.39 18.39 10.99
N SER A 127 7.45 18.34 9.66
CA SER A 127 6.90 19.41 8.81
C SER A 127 5.38 19.33 8.78
N LEU A 128 4.70 20.47 8.90
CA LEU A 128 3.25 20.58 8.70
C LEU A 128 2.90 21.21 7.34
N ALA A 129 3.93 21.48 6.52
CA ALA A 129 3.76 22.03 5.19
C ALA A 129 3.07 21.00 4.28
N GLY A 130 1.83 21.30 3.89
CA GLY A 130 1.00 20.42 3.06
C GLY A 130 -0.11 19.67 3.81
N LEU A 131 -0.07 19.65 5.15
CA LEU A 131 -1.09 19.00 5.99
C LEU A 131 -2.52 19.41 5.61
N LYS A 132 -2.79 20.73 5.54
CA LYS A 132 -4.13 21.25 5.21
C LYS A 132 -4.62 20.75 3.84
N ALA A 133 -3.72 20.59 2.86
CA ALA A 133 -4.07 20.11 1.53
C ALA A 133 -4.36 18.59 1.54
N ALA A 134 -3.52 17.80 2.22
CA ALA A 134 -3.73 16.36 2.40
C ALA A 134 -5.07 16.08 3.11
N LEU A 135 -5.34 16.77 4.23
CA LEU A 135 -6.59 16.62 4.97
C LEU A 135 -7.82 17.07 4.16
N LEU A 136 -7.70 18.16 3.39
CA LEU A 136 -8.76 18.60 2.48
C LEU A 136 -9.03 17.55 1.41
N LYS A 137 -8.00 16.87 0.91
CA LYS A 137 -8.16 15.79 -0.06
C LYS A 137 -8.86 14.57 0.53
N MET A 138 -8.58 14.21 1.79
CA MET A 138 -9.35 13.20 2.51
C MET A 138 -10.82 13.60 2.65
N ASP A 139 -11.11 14.85 3.03
CA ASP A 139 -12.48 15.37 3.12
C ASP A 139 -13.20 15.34 1.77
N ASP A 140 -12.52 15.68 0.68
CA ASP A 140 -13.04 15.67 -0.69
C ASP A 140 -13.46 14.27 -1.13
N VAL A 141 -12.54 13.29 -1.05
CA VAL A 141 -12.82 11.90 -1.44
C VAL A 141 -13.93 11.28 -0.59
N GLN A 142 -13.98 11.61 0.70
CA GLN A 142 -15.00 11.10 1.62
C GLN A 142 -16.32 11.88 1.56
N GLY A 143 -16.44 12.93 0.75
CA GLY A 143 -17.66 13.74 0.63
C GLY A 143 -18.01 14.53 1.90
N ARG A 144 -17.00 14.97 2.66
CA ARG A 144 -17.14 15.72 3.91
C ARG A 144 -17.05 17.23 3.76
N VAL A 145 -16.55 17.75 2.64
CA VAL A 145 -16.46 19.20 2.44
C VAL A 145 -17.84 19.86 2.62
N GLY A 146 -17.91 20.85 3.51
CA GLY A 146 -19.14 21.56 3.84
C GLY A 146 -20.09 20.82 4.79
N THR A 147 -19.67 19.70 5.39
CA THR A 147 -20.39 19.03 6.48
C THR A 147 -19.86 19.45 7.85
N VAL A 148 -20.60 19.15 8.90
CA VAL A 148 -20.19 19.40 10.29
C VAL A 148 -18.97 18.56 10.71
N THR A 149 -18.57 17.55 9.92
CA THR A 149 -17.46 16.63 10.24
C THR A 149 -16.24 16.79 9.32
N ALA A 150 -16.21 17.84 8.48
CA ALA A 150 -15.03 18.18 7.70
C ALA A 150 -13.88 18.65 8.60
N LEU A 151 -12.65 18.25 8.28
CA LEU A 151 -11.46 18.68 9.01
C LEU A 151 -11.02 20.08 8.58
N ILE A 152 -11.13 20.43 7.30
CA ILE A 152 -10.56 21.69 6.77
C ILE A 152 -11.61 22.73 6.42
N ARG A 153 -12.72 22.32 5.80
CA ARG A 153 -13.81 23.23 5.37
C ARG A 153 -15.14 22.75 5.94
N PRO A 154 -15.40 22.93 7.24
CA PRO A 154 -16.68 22.56 7.85
C PRO A 154 -17.82 23.41 7.30
N GLY A 155 -19.05 22.91 7.39
CA GLY A 155 -20.25 23.61 6.99
C GLY A 155 -21.51 23.03 7.66
N GLY A 156 -22.68 23.44 7.18
CA GLY A 156 -23.97 23.12 7.84
C GLY A 156 -24.56 21.75 7.51
N LYS A 157 -24.01 20.98 6.55
CA LYS A 157 -24.58 19.68 6.19
C LYS A 157 -24.37 18.67 7.35
N PRO A 158 -25.38 17.87 7.71
CA PRO A 158 -25.26 16.94 8.83
C PRO A 158 -24.26 15.82 8.53
N ALA A 159 -23.76 15.16 9.58
CA ALA A 159 -22.85 14.01 9.43
C ALA A 159 -23.45 12.87 8.59
N SER A 160 -24.78 12.71 8.61
CA SER A 160 -25.51 11.73 7.79
C SER A 160 -25.46 12.01 6.29
N ALA A 161 -25.03 13.19 5.86
CA ALA A 161 -24.83 13.51 4.45
C ALA A 161 -23.50 12.97 3.89
N VAL A 162 -22.60 12.49 4.75
CA VAL A 162 -21.32 11.89 4.36
C VAL A 162 -21.56 10.45 3.88
N PRO A 163 -21.13 10.08 2.67
CA PRO A 163 -21.24 8.71 2.17
C PRO A 163 -20.61 7.66 3.11
N THR A 164 -21.26 6.50 3.22
CA THR A 164 -20.75 5.35 3.99
C THR A 164 -19.57 4.69 3.26
N ALA A 165 -18.83 3.81 3.94
CA ALA A 165 -17.83 2.97 3.28
C ALA A 165 -18.44 2.14 2.15
N LEU A 166 -17.63 1.88 1.12
CA LEU A 166 -17.95 0.87 0.11
C LEU A 166 -17.43 -0.49 0.59
N PRO A 167 -18.14 -1.60 0.30
CA PRO A 167 -17.66 -2.91 0.68
C PRO A 167 -16.38 -3.26 -0.10
N ALA A 168 -15.40 -3.82 0.59
CA ALA A 168 -14.24 -4.43 -0.05
C ALA A 168 -14.69 -5.66 -0.87
N PRO A 169 -14.14 -5.90 -2.07
CA PRO A 169 -14.41 -7.11 -2.84
C PRO A 169 -14.08 -8.36 -2.03
N VAL A 170 -14.89 -9.40 -2.16
CA VAL A 170 -14.64 -10.70 -1.53
C VAL A 170 -14.04 -11.63 -2.56
N LEU A 171 -12.85 -12.14 -2.27
CA LEU A 171 -12.12 -13.08 -3.11
C LEU A 171 -12.19 -14.48 -2.49
N ARG A 172 -12.35 -15.49 -3.35
CA ARG A 172 -12.37 -16.90 -2.93
C ARG A 172 -11.08 -17.58 -3.36
N ALA A 173 -10.37 -18.14 -2.39
CA ALA A 173 -9.14 -18.88 -2.66
C ALA A 173 -9.43 -20.14 -3.48
N ALA A 174 -8.59 -20.42 -4.48
CA ALA A 174 -8.60 -21.72 -5.13
C ALA A 174 -7.88 -22.76 -4.26
N VAL A 175 -8.33 -24.02 -4.36
CA VAL A 175 -7.68 -25.14 -3.66
C VAL A 175 -6.39 -25.50 -4.38
N LEU A 176 -5.27 -25.40 -3.67
CA LEU A 176 -3.97 -25.80 -4.18
C LEU A 176 -3.64 -27.24 -3.78
N PRO A 177 -3.20 -28.10 -4.72
CA PRO A 177 -2.66 -29.40 -4.36
C PRO A 177 -1.26 -29.23 -3.73
N PRO A 178 -0.84 -30.15 -2.85
CA PRO A 178 0.52 -30.14 -2.33
C PRO A 178 1.55 -30.39 -3.44
N PRO A 179 2.82 -29.99 -3.24
CA PRO A 179 3.92 -30.41 -4.11
C PRO A 179 3.97 -31.93 -4.25
N ARG A 180 4.34 -32.42 -5.43
CA ARG A 180 4.52 -33.85 -5.70
C ARG A 180 6.00 -34.21 -5.74
N ALA A 181 6.28 -35.48 -5.43
CA ALA A 181 7.62 -36.02 -5.58
C ALA A 181 8.09 -35.87 -7.03
N GLY A 182 9.21 -35.16 -7.22
CA GLY A 182 9.80 -34.93 -8.54
C GLY A 182 9.42 -33.62 -9.21
N ASP A 183 8.57 -32.77 -8.61
CA ASP A 183 8.27 -31.43 -9.16
C ASP A 183 9.54 -30.60 -9.36
N ASP A 184 10.50 -30.67 -8.42
CA ASP A 184 11.77 -29.96 -8.52
C ASP A 184 12.60 -30.39 -9.75
N LYS A 185 12.40 -31.62 -10.24
CA LYS A 185 13.08 -32.12 -11.45
C LYS A 185 12.52 -31.50 -12.73
N LEU A 186 11.35 -30.87 -12.67
CA LEU A 186 10.77 -30.15 -13.81
C LEU A 186 11.43 -28.78 -14.01
N LEU A 187 11.93 -28.16 -12.94
CA LEU A 187 12.41 -26.77 -12.96
C LEU A 187 13.45 -26.50 -14.08
N PRO A 188 14.50 -27.33 -14.30
CA PRO A 188 15.47 -27.08 -15.37
C PRO A 188 14.85 -27.12 -16.77
N GLU A 189 13.88 -28.01 -17.01
CA GLU A 189 13.21 -28.13 -18.31
C GLU A 189 12.19 -27.00 -18.52
N LEU A 190 11.51 -26.56 -17.45
CA LEU A 190 10.56 -25.45 -17.50
C LEU A 190 11.26 -24.11 -17.79
N LEU A 191 12.44 -23.89 -17.21
CA LEU A 191 13.20 -22.67 -17.47
C LEU A 191 13.75 -22.60 -18.89
N LYS A 192 14.05 -23.74 -19.53
CA LYS A 192 14.38 -23.79 -20.97
C LYS A 192 13.17 -23.56 -21.86
N ALA A 193 11.96 -23.82 -21.35
CA ALA A 193 10.72 -23.64 -22.11
C ALA A 193 10.24 -22.18 -22.11
N VAL A 194 10.61 -21.40 -21.09
CA VAL A 194 10.38 -19.95 -21.02
C VAL A 194 11.30 -19.25 -22.04
N ARG A 195 10.80 -18.20 -22.70
CA ARG A 195 11.58 -17.44 -23.67
C ARG A 195 12.41 -16.38 -22.95
N ASP A 196 13.67 -16.22 -23.36
CA ASP A 196 14.55 -15.18 -22.79
C ASP A 196 14.04 -13.77 -23.07
N GLU A 197 13.31 -13.55 -24.17
CA GLU A 197 12.63 -12.28 -24.52
C GLU A 197 11.56 -11.87 -23.50
N ASP A 198 11.03 -12.82 -22.72
CA ASP A 198 10.10 -12.54 -21.62
C ASP A 198 10.85 -12.08 -20.34
N CYS A 199 12.18 -12.00 -20.38
CA CYS A 199 13.07 -11.45 -19.35
C CYS A 199 14.08 -10.48 -19.97
N SER A 200 14.94 -9.86 -19.14
CA SER A 200 16.11 -9.14 -19.66
C SER A 200 17.12 -10.12 -20.26
N THR A 201 17.91 -9.66 -21.25
CA THR A 201 19.04 -10.41 -21.81
C THR A 201 20.08 -10.78 -20.76
N ASP A 202 20.11 -10.04 -19.64
CA ASP A 202 21.06 -10.23 -18.54
C ASP A 202 20.48 -11.09 -17.40
N ALA A 203 19.41 -11.85 -17.66
CA ALA A 203 18.86 -12.78 -16.69
C ALA A 203 19.92 -13.81 -16.28
N PRO A 204 20.16 -14.06 -14.98
CA PRO A 204 21.10 -15.07 -14.54
C PRO A 204 20.73 -16.44 -15.12
N SER A 205 21.70 -17.16 -15.66
CA SER A 205 21.52 -18.54 -16.08
C SER A 205 21.36 -19.45 -14.86
N GLN A 206 20.88 -20.68 -15.12
CA GLN A 206 20.83 -21.72 -14.09
C GLN A 206 22.21 -22.02 -13.48
N ALA A 207 23.28 -21.96 -14.29
CA ALA A 207 24.65 -22.16 -13.81
C ALA A 207 25.13 -21.00 -12.89
N GLU A 208 24.57 -19.80 -13.06
CA GLU A 208 24.85 -18.61 -12.25
C GLU A 208 23.94 -18.52 -11.00
N GLY A 209 23.18 -19.58 -10.71
CA GLY A 209 22.31 -19.67 -9.55
C GLY A 209 21.07 -18.79 -9.69
N ARG A 210 20.39 -18.83 -10.85
CA ARG A 210 19.10 -18.17 -11.06
C ARG A 210 18.09 -18.56 -9.97
N ASN A 211 17.62 -17.59 -9.19
CA ASN A 211 16.61 -17.84 -8.18
C ASN A 211 15.27 -18.16 -8.86
N SER A 212 14.61 -19.22 -8.42
CA SER A 212 13.32 -19.64 -8.97
C SER A 212 12.48 -20.38 -7.94
N GLN A 213 11.17 -20.19 -7.99
CA GLN A 213 10.19 -20.90 -7.18
C GLN A 213 9.21 -21.65 -8.10
N LEU A 214 8.82 -22.85 -7.69
CA LEU A 214 7.79 -23.64 -8.37
C LEU A 214 6.69 -24.01 -7.37
N ALA A 215 5.43 -23.79 -7.74
CA ALA A 215 4.28 -24.17 -6.92
C ALA A 215 3.17 -24.76 -7.78
N ARG A 216 2.43 -25.76 -7.29
CA ARG A 216 1.29 -26.31 -8.03
C ARG A 216 0.07 -25.39 -7.91
N LEU A 217 -0.47 -25.00 -9.06
CA LEU A 217 -1.74 -24.26 -9.16
C LEU A 217 -2.93 -25.21 -9.36
N SER A 218 -2.68 -26.38 -9.95
CA SER A 218 -3.65 -27.45 -10.15
C SER A 218 -2.96 -28.80 -10.25
N ASN A 219 -3.73 -29.85 -10.55
CA ASN A 219 -3.18 -31.18 -10.74
C ASN A 219 -2.31 -31.33 -12.01
N SER A 220 -2.31 -30.34 -12.90
CA SER A 220 -1.56 -30.37 -14.16
C SER A 220 -0.88 -29.06 -14.52
N GLU A 221 -0.99 -28.04 -13.66
CA GLU A 221 -0.39 -26.72 -13.88
C GLU A 221 0.42 -26.28 -12.66
N LEU A 222 1.51 -25.59 -12.95
CA LEU A 222 2.46 -25.03 -12.00
C LEU A 222 2.56 -23.52 -12.24
N LEU A 223 2.79 -22.79 -11.16
CA LEU A 223 3.33 -21.45 -11.15
C LEU A 223 4.85 -21.57 -11.14
N LEU A 224 5.49 -21.03 -12.17
CA LEU A 224 6.92 -20.79 -12.21
C LEU A 224 7.17 -19.31 -11.94
N ILE A 225 7.95 -19.03 -10.90
CA ILE A 225 8.50 -17.70 -10.62
C ILE A 225 9.99 -17.81 -10.91
N ALA A 226 10.52 -17.00 -11.82
CA ALA A 226 11.92 -17.07 -12.19
C ALA A 226 12.53 -15.67 -12.30
N GLU A 227 13.71 -15.52 -11.71
CA GLU A 227 14.48 -14.28 -11.75
C GLU A 227 14.74 -13.85 -13.20
N CYS A 228 14.44 -12.59 -13.52
CA CYS A 228 14.68 -12.00 -14.83
C CYS A 228 15.78 -10.94 -14.81
N THR A 229 16.02 -10.27 -13.68
CA THR A 229 17.17 -9.36 -13.50
C THR A 229 17.67 -9.45 -12.06
N ARG A 230 18.98 -9.25 -11.87
CA ARG A 230 19.62 -9.22 -10.55
C ARG A 230 20.30 -7.87 -10.31
N GLY A 231 19.81 -7.12 -9.34
CA GLY A 231 20.46 -5.91 -8.83
C GLY A 231 21.32 -6.20 -7.59
N ALA A 232 21.96 -5.15 -7.05
CA ALA A 232 22.84 -5.27 -5.88
C ALA A 232 22.11 -5.73 -4.59
N TYR A 233 20.83 -5.40 -4.46
CA TYR A 233 20.05 -5.65 -3.24
C TYR A 233 18.69 -6.34 -3.49
N GLN A 234 18.27 -6.44 -4.75
CA GLN A 234 16.98 -7.02 -5.13
C GLN A 234 17.02 -7.49 -6.58
N ALA A 235 16.23 -8.51 -6.88
CA ALA A 235 16.02 -9.07 -8.19
C ALA A 235 14.58 -8.88 -8.65
N SER A 236 14.38 -8.73 -9.96
CA SER A 236 13.05 -8.82 -10.57
C SER A 236 12.78 -10.22 -11.07
N TYR A 237 11.52 -10.62 -11.08
CA TYR A 237 11.09 -11.96 -11.42
C TYR A 237 9.90 -11.90 -12.37
N GLY A 238 9.92 -12.80 -13.34
CA GLY A 238 8.78 -13.11 -14.17
C GLY A 238 7.93 -14.22 -13.56
N LEU A 239 6.66 -14.26 -13.97
CA LEU A 239 5.70 -15.26 -13.53
C LEU A 239 5.07 -15.97 -14.73
N TRP A 240 5.03 -17.30 -14.69
CA TRP A 240 4.40 -18.10 -15.73
C TRP A 240 3.50 -19.16 -15.13
N ARG A 241 2.37 -19.40 -15.81
CA ARG A 241 1.64 -20.65 -15.67
C ARG A 241 2.18 -21.65 -16.68
N VAL A 242 2.55 -22.83 -16.23
CA VAL A 242 3.15 -23.88 -17.05
C VAL A 242 2.46 -25.20 -16.80
N ALA A 243 2.28 -26.02 -17.83
CA ALA A 243 1.82 -27.40 -17.66
C ALA A 243 2.93 -28.25 -17.00
N ASP A 244 2.56 -29.30 -16.27
CA ASP A 244 3.52 -30.21 -15.62
C ASP A 244 4.06 -31.32 -16.55
N ARG A 245 3.74 -31.25 -17.85
CA ARG A 245 4.18 -32.19 -18.89
C ARG A 245 4.46 -31.49 -20.21
N LYS A 246 5.35 -32.06 -21.03
CA LYS A 246 5.63 -31.58 -22.39
C LYS A 246 4.33 -31.52 -23.22
N PRO A 247 4.12 -30.48 -24.04
CA PRO A 247 5.09 -29.44 -24.41
C PRO A 247 5.21 -28.25 -23.43
N TYR A 248 4.81 -28.37 -22.16
CA TYR A 248 4.88 -27.38 -21.06
C TYR A 248 4.10 -26.07 -21.27
N LYS A 249 4.05 -25.50 -22.48
CA LYS A 249 3.23 -24.35 -22.87
C LYS A 249 3.22 -23.21 -21.85
N PRO A 250 4.37 -22.58 -21.54
CA PRO A 250 4.41 -21.49 -20.58
C PRO A 250 3.58 -20.30 -21.07
N VAL A 251 2.80 -19.73 -20.16
CA VAL A 251 1.99 -18.54 -20.38
C VAL A 251 2.39 -17.50 -19.34
N ARG A 252 2.91 -16.36 -19.80
CA ARG A 252 3.27 -15.23 -18.94
C ARG A 252 2.03 -14.73 -18.20
N LEU A 253 2.16 -14.53 -16.89
CA LEU A 253 1.09 -14.01 -16.04
C LEU A 253 1.26 -12.52 -15.85
N LEU A 254 0.21 -11.76 -16.17
CA LEU A 254 0.11 -10.33 -15.86
C LEU A 254 -0.78 -10.16 -14.63
N LEU A 255 -0.32 -9.35 -13.68
CA LEU A 255 -0.95 -9.11 -12.39
C LEU A 255 -1.68 -7.76 -12.38
N PRO A 256 -2.95 -7.71 -11.94
CA PRO A 256 -3.69 -6.46 -11.89
C PRO A 256 -3.17 -5.54 -10.79
N ASN A 257 -3.02 -4.25 -11.06
CA ASN A 257 -2.70 -3.22 -10.07
C ASN A 257 -3.98 -2.52 -9.58
N ALA A 258 -3.85 -1.61 -8.63
CA ALA A 258 -4.98 -0.91 -8.02
C ALA A 258 -5.72 0.05 -8.99
N GLU A 259 -5.10 0.42 -10.12
CA GLU A 259 -5.70 1.21 -11.20
C GLU A 259 -6.39 0.33 -12.27
N GLY A 260 -6.38 -1.00 -12.11
CA GLY A 260 -6.95 -1.94 -13.08
C GLY A 260 -6.09 -2.18 -14.33
N LYS A 261 -4.85 -1.67 -14.34
CA LYS A 261 -3.83 -2.05 -15.34
C LYS A 261 -3.18 -3.36 -14.92
N THR A 262 -2.45 -4.01 -15.82
CA THR A 262 -1.69 -5.21 -15.50
C THR A 262 -0.21 -5.01 -15.76
N ASP A 263 0.63 -5.53 -14.86
CA ASP A 263 2.09 -5.54 -14.97
C ASP A 263 2.61 -6.96 -14.68
N ASP A 264 3.83 -7.29 -15.06
CA ASP A 264 4.32 -8.67 -15.11
C ASP A 264 5.70 -8.88 -14.46
N MET A 265 6.24 -7.84 -13.85
CA MET A 265 7.47 -7.92 -13.07
C MET A 265 7.22 -7.60 -11.61
N LEU A 266 7.64 -8.52 -10.74
CA LEU A 266 7.68 -8.31 -9.30
C LEU A 266 9.11 -8.33 -8.80
N VAL A 267 9.36 -7.56 -7.75
CA VAL A 267 10.64 -7.52 -7.06
C VAL A 267 10.56 -8.42 -5.84
N GLU A 268 11.45 -9.42 -5.76
CA GLU A 268 11.48 -10.44 -4.70
C GLU A 268 10.10 -11.02 -4.34
N PRO A 269 9.31 -11.50 -5.32
CA PRO A 269 8.03 -12.09 -5.01
C PRO A 269 8.18 -13.42 -4.29
N TYR A 270 7.19 -13.72 -3.46
CA TYR A 270 7.08 -14.98 -2.76
C TYR A 270 5.63 -15.47 -2.82
N PHE A 271 5.44 -16.76 -3.11
CA PHE A 271 4.13 -17.39 -3.16
C PHE A 271 3.98 -18.43 -2.05
N GLU A 272 2.97 -18.25 -1.20
CA GLU A 272 2.62 -19.20 -0.16
C GLU A 272 1.10 -19.27 0.05
N LYS A 273 0.58 -20.51 0.20
CA LYS A 273 -0.83 -20.77 0.54
C LYS A 273 -1.85 -20.03 -0.35
N GLY A 274 -1.52 -19.88 -1.64
CA GLY A 274 -2.40 -19.21 -2.60
C GLY A 274 -2.27 -17.69 -2.65
N VAL A 275 -1.38 -17.10 -1.86
CA VAL A 275 -1.12 -15.66 -1.90
C VAL A 275 0.27 -15.43 -2.49
N LEU A 276 0.31 -14.65 -3.57
CA LEU A 276 1.54 -14.10 -4.13
C LEU A 276 1.75 -12.73 -3.51
N GLN A 277 2.93 -12.50 -2.93
CA GLN A 277 3.26 -11.27 -2.24
C GLN A 277 4.58 -10.72 -2.79
N TYR A 278 4.76 -9.41 -2.70
CA TYR A 278 6.05 -8.78 -2.93
C TYR A 278 6.25 -7.61 -1.97
N TYR A 279 7.52 -7.28 -1.75
CA TYR A 279 7.92 -6.05 -1.08
C TYR A 279 9.11 -5.45 -1.82
N ALA A 280 8.85 -4.43 -2.63
CA ALA A 280 9.88 -3.74 -3.40
C ALA A 280 10.48 -2.60 -2.56
N LYS A 281 11.81 -2.53 -2.53
CA LYS A 281 12.57 -1.50 -1.82
C LYS A 281 13.15 -0.53 -2.85
N GLY A 282 12.35 0.41 -3.33
CA GLY A 282 12.67 1.48 -4.29
C GLY A 282 14.04 1.36 -4.97
N ARG A 283 14.95 2.30 -4.69
CA ARG A 283 16.35 2.28 -5.13
C ARG A 283 17.29 1.64 -4.09
N GLY A 284 16.80 1.23 -2.92
CA GLY A 284 17.64 0.67 -1.86
C GLY A 284 16.92 0.44 -0.53
N ILE A 285 17.65 -0.08 0.46
CA ILE A 285 17.10 -0.55 1.76
C ILE A 285 16.46 0.56 2.61
N ASN A 286 16.88 1.81 2.40
CA ASN A 286 16.35 3.01 3.08
C ASN A 286 15.51 3.90 2.15
N ASP A 287 15.08 3.37 1.01
CA ASP A 287 14.24 4.10 0.05
C ASP A 287 12.75 3.73 0.22
N CYS A 288 11.90 4.39 -0.55
CA CYS A 288 10.46 4.14 -0.56
C CYS A 288 10.14 2.67 -0.83
N GLY A 289 9.08 2.18 -0.21
CA GLY A 289 8.62 0.81 -0.38
C GLY A 289 7.32 0.74 -1.17
N SER A 290 7.08 -0.39 -1.84
CA SER A 290 5.72 -0.79 -2.22
C SER A 290 5.51 -2.25 -1.85
N ALA A 291 4.30 -2.55 -1.43
CA ALA A 291 3.87 -3.88 -1.05
C ALA A 291 2.58 -4.21 -1.78
N GLY A 292 2.44 -5.46 -2.19
CA GLY A 292 1.19 -5.90 -2.75
C GLY A 292 1.03 -7.41 -2.69
N GLU A 293 -0.23 -7.80 -2.71
CA GLU A 293 -0.65 -9.18 -2.55
C GLU A 293 -1.71 -9.52 -3.59
N TRP A 294 -1.60 -10.71 -4.17
CA TRP A 294 -2.60 -11.29 -5.07
C TRP A 294 -3.01 -12.66 -4.59
N LEU A 295 -4.31 -12.89 -4.53
CA LEU A 295 -4.88 -14.20 -4.23
C LEU A 295 -5.05 -15.00 -5.53
N TRP A 296 -4.58 -16.24 -5.54
CA TRP A 296 -4.89 -17.22 -6.57
C TRP A 296 -6.35 -17.69 -6.43
N THR A 297 -7.15 -17.42 -7.46
CA THR A 297 -8.56 -17.80 -7.54
C THR A 297 -8.80 -18.74 -8.71
N ALA A 298 -10.03 -19.24 -8.88
CA ALA A 298 -10.41 -20.02 -10.06
C ALA A 298 -10.20 -19.26 -11.38
N ASP A 299 -10.22 -17.93 -11.33
CA ASP A 299 -10.06 -17.03 -12.49
C ASP A 299 -8.64 -16.43 -12.57
N GLY A 300 -7.68 -17.01 -11.85
CA GLY A 300 -6.30 -16.52 -11.77
C GLY A 300 -6.04 -15.57 -10.61
N PHE A 301 -4.93 -14.83 -10.69
CA PHE A 301 -4.54 -13.87 -9.64
C PHE A 301 -5.46 -12.66 -9.59
N LYS A 302 -6.00 -12.38 -8.39
CA LYS A 302 -6.83 -11.20 -8.10
C LYS A 302 -6.19 -10.38 -7.00
N LEU A 303 -6.22 -9.06 -7.15
CA LEU A 303 -5.55 -8.14 -6.23
C LEU A 303 -6.21 -8.17 -4.84
N LEU A 304 -5.42 -8.53 -3.84
CA LEU A 304 -5.83 -8.67 -2.44
C LEU A 304 -5.54 -7.39 -1.65
N SER A 305 -4.32 -6.85 -1.78
CA SER A 305 -3.93 -5.60 -1.11
C SER A 305 -2.82 -4.89 -1.88
N VAL A 306 -2.76 -3.56 -1.77
CA VAL A 306 -1.63 -2.73 -2.23
C VAL A 306 -1.42 -1.62 -1.22
N SER A 307 -0.17 -1.40 -0.87
CA SER A 307 0.26 -0.24 -0.09
C SER A 307 1.56 0.35 -0.65
N GLU A 308 1.74 1.65 -0.47
CA GLU A 308 2.92 2.39 -0.93
C GLU A 308 3.46 3.26 0.20
N GLY A 309 4.77 3.26 0.41
CA GLY A 309 5.44 4.16 1.34
C GLY A 309 6.00 5.37 0.61
N PRO A 310 5.32 6.53 0.66
CA PRO A 310 5.71 7.67 -0.14
C PRO A 310 6.88 8.45 0.46
N GLN A 311 7.54 9.27 -0.37
CA GLN A 311 8.58 10.25 -0.02
C GLN A 311 9.87 9.73 0.65
N CYS A 312 9.91 8.50 1.15
CA CYS A 312 11.06 7.73 1.65
C CYS A 312 11.68 8.32 2.93
N ARG A 313 12.05 9.62 2.93
CA ARG A 313 12.40 10.47 4.08
C ARG A 313 13.19 9.77 5.19
N GLY A 314 14.16 8.94 4.82
CA GLY A 314 15.04 8.21 5.75
C GLY A 314 14.40 7.05 6.52
N PHE A 315 13.14 6.71 6.25
CA PHE A 315 12.48 5.52 6.79
C PHE A 315 12.57 4.35 5.79
N PRO A 316 13.06 3.17 6.21
CA PRO A 316 12.94 1.96 5.41
C PRO A 316 11.49 1.72 4.99
N GLY A 317 11.26 1.56 3.69
CA GLY A 317 9.91 1.37 3.15
C GLY A 317 9.03 2.60 3.18
N GLY A 318 9.56 3.80 3.48
CA GLY A 318 8.79 5.03 3.65
C GLY A 318 8.06 5.16 4.99
N GLY A 319 8.32 4.27 5.96
CA GLY A 319 7.68 4.28 7.28
C GLY A 319 6.24 3.77 7.20
N PHE A 320 5.27 4.60 7.57
CA PHE A 320 3.85 4.24 7.39
C PHE A 320 3.48 4.19 5.91
N MET A 321 3.21 3.00 5.40
CA MET A 321 2.74 2.81 4.03
C MET A 321 1.25 3.12 3.92
N LEU A 322 0.89 3.92 2.92
CA LEU A 322 -0.48 4.28 2.61
C LEU A 322 -1.19 3.15 1.86
N ARG A 323 -2.36 2.73 2.35
CA ARG A 323 -3.18 1.71 1.68
C ARG A 323 -3.86 2.25 0.43
N LEU A 324 -3.62 1.60 -0.70
CA LEU A 324 -4.21 1.93 -2.01
C LEU A 324 -5.37 1.01 -2.39
N TRP A 325 -5.34 -0.25 -1.93
CA TRP A 325 -6.36 -1.25 -2.24
C TRP A 325 -6.51 -2.29 -1.14
N THR A 326 -7.73 -2.78 -0.95
CA THR A 326 -8.02 -3.94 -0.09
C THR A 326 -9.17 -4.79 -0.62
N ALA A 327 -9.05 -6.10 -0.43
CA ALA A 327 -10.09 -7.08 -0.63
C ALA A 327 -10.09 -8.08 0.55
N GLN A 328 -11.22 -8.75 0.76
CA GLN A 328 -11.37 -9.76 1.80
C GLN A 328 -11.13 -11.14 1.21
N GLN A 329 -10.28 -11.94 1.86
CA GLN A 329 -10.12 -13.34 1.51
C GLN A 329 -11.15 -14.20 2.26
N THR A 330 -11.83 -15.06 1.50
CA THR A 330 -12.64 -16.15 2.04
C THR A 330 -12.04 -17.50 1.62
N LYS A 331 -12.21 -18.49 2.50
CA LYS A 331 -11.83 -19.89 2.24
C LYS A 331 -12.84 -20.58 1.33
#